data_AF-A0A7Y2YJB4-F1
#
_entry.id   AF-A0A7Y2YJB4-F1
#
_cell.length_a   1.000
_cell.length_b   1.000
_cell.length_c   1.000
_cell.angle_alpha   90.00
_cell.angle_beta   90.00
_cell.angle_gamma   90.00
#
_symmetry.space_group_name_H-M   'P 1'
#
loop_
_entity.id
_entity.type
_entity.pdbx_description
1 polymer ?
#
loop_
_entity_poly.entity_id
_entity_poly.type
_entity_poly.pdbx_seq_one_letter_code
_entity_poly.pdbx_strand_id
1 'polypeptide(L)'
;MLGGAAADWDVIVIGGGITGAGILREAVRLGYRSLLIEQRDFAWGSSSRSSKMVHGGLRYLAAGQFSLTRHALQEREKLIREAPRLVQRLGYYFPLYRGQWPPRLAAGALFWLYDRLAGIRDHRRVGNAE
;
A
#
# COMPACT_ATOMS: atom_id res chain seq x y z
N MET A 1 23.52 34.87 19.26
CA MET A 1 22.84 34.52 17.99
C MET A 1 23.85 33.77 17.13
N LEU A 2 23.75 32.43 17.07
CA LEU A 2 24.60 31.65 16.19
C LEU A 2 24.02 31.79 14.77
N GLY A 3 24.64 32.66 13.97
CA GLY A 3 24.38 32.74 12.53
C GLY A 3 24.91 31.49 11.86
N GLY A 4 24.10 30.44 11.81
CA GLY A 4 24.32 29.33 10.90
C GLY A 4 24.06 29.82 9.48
N ALA A 5 25.02 29.63 8.59
CA ALA A 5 24.84 29.91 7.16
C ALA A 5 23.49 29.35 6.69
N ALA A 6 22.68 30.18 6.02
CA ALA A 6 21.44 29.73 5.42
C ALA A 6 21.78 28.59 4.45
N ALA A 7 21.47 27.37 4.87
CA ALA A 7 21.49 26.23 4.01
C ALA A 7 20.36 26.44 3.00
N ASP A 8 20.67 26.88 1.78
CA ASP A 8 19.68 26.89 0.71
C ASP A 8 19.20 25.45 0.49
N TRP A 9 17.90 25.23 0.69
CA TRP A 9 17.21 23.98 0.45
C TRP A 9 16.42 24.10 -0.85
N ASP A 10 16.56 23.12 -1.74
CA ASP A 10 15.78 23.06 -2.99
C ASP A 10 14.33 22.66 -2.71
N VAL A 11 14.13 21.78 -1.72
CA VAL A 11 12.82 21.22 -1.35
C VAL A 11 12.67 21.18 0.17
N ILE A 12 11.58 21.77 0.68
CA ILE A 12 11.18 21.63 2.08
C ILE A 12 9.86 20.85 2.12
N VAL A 13 9.86 19.71 2.81
CA VAL A 13 8.69 18.84 3.01
C VAL A 13 8.15 19.05 4.43
N ILE A 14 6.88 19.45 4.54
CA ILE A 14 6.21 19.65 5.84
C ILE A 14 5.32 18.45 6.12
N GLY A 15 5.63 17.71 7.19
CA GLY A 15 4.92 16.52 7.65
C GLY A 15 5.70 15.22 7.42
N GLY A 16 6.04 14.53 8.51
CA GLY A 16 6.78 13.27 8.56
C GLY A 16 5.91 12.01 8.55
N GLY A 17 4.74 12.07 7.90
CA GLY A 17 3.94 10.90 7.57
C GLY A 17 4.51 10.14 6.36
N ILE A 18 3.86 9.03 5.98
CA ILE A 18 4.31 8.18 4.84
C ILE A 18 4.41 8.95 3.52
N THR A 19 3.51 9.91 3.29
CA THR A 19 3.52 10.77 2.10
C THR A 19 4.75 11.66 2.08
N GLY A 20 5.02 12.38 3.18
CA GLY A 20 6.18 13.26 3.27
C GLY A 20 7.50 12.50 3.22
N ALA A 21 7.60 11.36 3.90
CA ALA A 21 8.76 10.47 3.81
C ALA A 21 9.00 9.98 2.37
N GLY A 22 7.93 9.64 1.64
CA GLY A 22 8.01 9.25 0.23
C GLY A 22 8.49 10.39 -0.68
N ILE A 23 7.96 11.60 -0.48
CA ILE A 23 8.39 12.79 -1.22
C ILE A 23 9.86 13.11 -0.94
N LEU A 24 10.28 13.09 0.34
CA LEU A 24 11.67 13.31 0.72
C LEU A 24 12.60 12.28 0.08
N ARG A 25 12.25 10.98 0.14
CA ARG A 25 13.01 9.90 -0.49
C ARG A 25 13.23 10.17 -1.98
N GLU A 26 12.17 10.57 -2.68
CA GLU A 26 12.24 10.83 -4.12
C GLU A 26 13.05 12.10 -4.44
N ALA A 27 12.85 13.18 -3.69
CA ALA A 27 13.59 14.42 -3.87
C ALA A 27 15.11 14.21 -3.68
N VAL A 28 15.49 13.47 -2.63
CA VAL A 28 16.89 13.10 -2.39
C VAL A 28 17.42 12.18 -3.49
N ARG A 29 16.60 11.22 -3.98
CA ARG A 29 16.98 10.34 -5.12
C ARG A 29 17.28 11.14 -6.39
N LEU A 30 16.58 12.26 -6.61
CA LEU A 30 16.79 13.17 -7.74
C LEU A 30 17.95 14.16 -7.54
N GLY A 31 18.61 14.16 -6.37
CA GLY A 31 19.78 14.99 -6.07
C GLY A 31 19.46 16.35 -5.43
N TYR A 32 18.21 16.60 -5.03
CA TYR A 32 17.82 17.85 -4.39
C TYR A 32 18.28 17.91 -2.93
N ARG A 33 18.84 19.05 -2.52
CA ARG A 33 19.09 19.38 -1.12
C ARG A 33 17.76 19.58 -0.41
N SER A 34 17.31 18.56 0.30
CA SER A 34 15.95 18.47 0.81
C SER A 34 15.90 18.45 2.34
N LEU A 35 14.94 19.16 2.93
CA LEU A 35 14.66 19.16 4.37
C LEU A 35 13.24 18.65 4.62
N LEU A 36 13.06 17.73 5.58
CA LEU A 36 11.75 17.35 6.08
C LEU A 36 11.57 17.82 7.52
N ILE A 37 10.43 18.43 7.80
CA ILE A 37 10.07 18.94 9.13
C ILE A 37 8.81 18.23 9.60
N GLU A 38 8.86 17.62 10.78
CA GLU A 38 7.72 17.03 11.48
C GLU A 38 7.54 17.73 12.82
N GLN A 39 6.30 18.07 13.17
CA GLN A 39 5.99 18.77 14.42
C GLN A 39 6.13 17.85 15.64
N ARG A 40 5.90 16.55 15.47
CA ARG A 40 5.94 15.54 16.54
C ARG A 40 7.01 14.48 16.24
N ASP A 41 6.64 13.22 16.30
CA ASP A 41 7.49 12.09 15.91
C ASP A 41 7.12 11.61 14.49
N PHE A 42 8.02 10.91 13.82
CA PHE A 42 7.75 10.35 12.51
C PHE A 42 6.56 9.38 12.54
N ALA A 43 5.74 9.43 11.49
CA ALA A 43 4.50 8.66 11.37
C ALA A 43 3.47 8.89 12.49
N TRP A 44 3.62 9.91 13.34
CA TRP A 44 2.73 10.16 14.49
C TRP A 44 1.26 10.31 14.10
N GLY A 45 0.94 10.80 12.89
CA GLY A 45 -0.40 10.97 12.35
C GLY A 45 -1.08 9.70 11.83
N SER A 46 -1.83 9.80 10.73
CA SER A 46 -2.60 8.67 10.14
C SER A 46 -1.73 7.47 9.77
N SER A 47 -0.46 7.69 9.46
CA SER A 47 0.49 6.64 9.05
C SER A 47 0.71 5.55 10.11
N SER A 48 0.56 5.86 11.41
CA SER A 48 0.62 4.87 12.49
C SER A 48 -0.74 4.23 12.84
N ARG A 49 -1.85 4.81 12.36
CA ARG A 49 -3.24 4.42 12.69
C ARG A 49 -3.97 3.71 11.55
N SER A 50 -3.23 3.04 10.68
CA SER A 50 -3.81 2.16 9.66
C SER A 50 -4.08 0.76 10.22
N SER A 51 -4.78 -0.04 9.41
CA SER A 51 -4.92 -1.49 9.59
C SER A 51 -3.59 -2.25 9.46
N LYS A 52 -2.50 -1.58 9.06
CA LYS A 52 -1.17 -2.16 8.83
C LYS A 52 -1.18 -3.21 7.71
N MET A 53 -2.02 -2.99 6.71
CA MET A 53 -2.16 -3.86 5.54
C MET A 53 -1.86 -3.09 4.26
N VAL A 54 -1.00 -3.67 3.40
CA VAL A 54 -0.82 -3.20 2.02
C VAL A 54 -1.71 -4.05 1.13
N HIS A 55 -2.87 -3.52 0.73
CA HIS A 55 -3.85 -4.28 -0.05
C HIS A 55 -4.14 -3.62 -1.41
N GLY A 56 -4.39 -4.46 -2.42
CA GLY A 56 -4.81 -4.02 -3.76
C GLY A 56 -6.24 -3.48 -3.81
N GLY A 57 -7.01 -3.66 -2.72
CA GLY A 57 -8.37 -3.14 -2.59
C GLY A 57 -9.37 -3.91 -3.43
N LEU A 58 -9.66 -5.16 -3.04
CA LEU A 58 -10.67 -6.02 -3.66
C LEU A 58 -12.04 -5.31 -3.81
N ARG A 59 -12.37 -4.44 -2.86
CA ARG A 59 -13.59 -3.61 -2.88
C ARG A 59 -13.59 -2.59 -4.03
N TYR A 60 -12.44 -2.01 -4.37
CA TYR A 60 -12.31 -1.10 -5.51
C TYR A 60 -12.53 -1.83 -6.83
N LEU A 61 -12.03 -3.06 -6.94
CA LEU A 61 -12.27 -3.91 -8.09
C LEU A 61 -13.76 -4.23 -8.25
N ALA A 62 -14.44 -4.56 -7.16
CA ALA A 62 -15.89 -4.78 -7.16
C ALA A 62 -16.69 -3.52 -7.56
N ALA A 63 -16.15 -2.33 -7.31
CA ALA A 63 -16.71 -1.05 -7.74
C ALA A 63 -16.27 -0.61 -9.15
N GLY A 64 -15.58 -1.47 -9.91
CA GLY A 64 -15.15 -1.18 -11.28
C GLY A 64 -13.89 -0.31 -11.40
N GLN A 65 -13.16 -0.06 -10.31
CA GLN A 65 -11.94 0.76 -10.31
C GLN A 65 -10.70 -0.07 -10.66
N PHE A 66 -10.67 -0.59 -11.89
CA PHE A 66 -9.64 -1.53 -12.35
C PHE A 66 -8.23 -0.94 -12.33
N SER A 67 -8.06 0.30 -12.81
CA SER A 67 -6.74 0.96 -12.88
C SER A 67 -6.14 1.17 -11.49
N LEU A 68 -6.96 1.65 -10.54
CA LEU A 68 -6.54 1.84 -9.15
C LEU A 68 -6.14 0.51 -8.51
N THR A 69 -6.95 -0.52 -8.69
CA THR A 69 -6.68 -1.86 -8.16
C THR A 69 -5.36 -2.40 -8.72
N ARG A 70 -5.14 -2.26 -10.03
CA ARG A 70 -3.89 -2.69 -10.69
C ARG A 70 -2.67 -1.95 -10.14
N HIS A 71 -2.73 -0.63 -10.02
CA HIS A 71 -1.63 0.16 -9.46
C HIS A 71 -1.32 -0.25 -8.01
N ALA A 72 -2.34 -0.39 -7.18
CA ALA A 72 -2.17 -0.79 -5.78
C ALA A 72 -1.55 -2.19 -5.65
N LEU A 73 -1.95 -3.13 -6.52
CA LEU A 73 -1.37 -4.47 -6.56
C LEU A 73 0.10 -4.45 -6.99
N GLN A 74 0.44 -3.71 -8.05
CA GLN A 74 1.82 -3.60 -8.53
C GLN A 74 2.74 -2.98 -7.47
N GLU A 75 2.30 -1.90 -6.80
CA GLU A 75 3.07 -1.28 -5.72
C GLU A 75 3.18 -2.19 -4.49
N ARG A 76 2.16 -2.99 -4.15
CA ARG A 76 2.27 -4.01 -3.10
C ARG A 76 3.40 -4.99 -3.38
N GLU A 77 3.45 -5.52 -4.60
CA GLU A 77 4.49 -6.46 -5.02
C GLU A 77 5.89 -5.83 -5.00
N LYS A 78 5.98 -4.54 -5.37
CA LYS A 78 7.23 -3.78 -5.27
C LYS A 78 7.65 -3.58 -3.81
N LEU A 79 6.73 -3.21 -2.91
CA LEU A 79 7.02 -3.03 -1.49
C LEU A 79 7.50 -4.31 -0.80
N ILE A 80 6.93 -5.48 -1.16
CA ILE A 80 7.41 -6.78 -0.67
C ILE A 80 8.88 -7.01 -1.08
N ARG A 81 9.26 -6.61 -2.30
CA ARG A 81 10.66 -6.72 -2.77
C ARG A 81 11.60 -5.68 -2.16
N GLU A 82 11.14 -4.43 -2.01
CA GLU A 82 11.96 -3.33 -1.47
C GLU A 82 12.17 -3.43 0.04
N ALA A 83 11.19 -3.93 0.79
CA ALA A 83 11.21 -3.97 2.24
C ALA A 83 10.76 -5.33 2.81
N PRO A 84 11.44 -6.45 2.49
CA PRO A 84 10.99 -7.81 2.82
C PRO A 84 10.90 -8.09 4.33
N ARG A 85 11.60 -7.31 5.17
CA ARG A 85 11.51 -7.42 6.64
C ARG A 85 10.35 -6.63 7.24
N LEU A 86 9.77 -5.69 6.50
CA LEU A 86 8.65 -4.85 6.96
C LEU A 86 7.32 -5.25 6.31
N VAL A 87 7.36 -5.73 5.07
CA VAL A 87 6.18 -6.10 4.28
C VAL A 87 6.28 -7.56 3.89
N GLN A 88 5.37 -8.36 4.43
CA GLN A 88 5.29 -9.80 4.19
C GLN A 88 3.92 -10.16 3.61
N ARG A 89 3.86 -11.27 2.86
CA ARG A 89 2.58 -11.78 2.37
C ARG A 89 1.77 -12.32 3.54
N LEU A 90 0.49 -11.96 3.57
CA LEU A 90 -0.48 -12.46 4.53
C LEU A 90 -1.67 -13.06 3.78
N GLY A 91 -2.04 -14.29 4.13
CA GLY A 91 -3.23 -14.96 3.61
C GLY A 91 -4.51 -14.46 4.28
N TYR A 92 -5.60 -14.38 3.52
CA TYR A 92 -6.92 -14.02 4.03
C TYR A 92 -7.95 -15.08 3.64
N TYR A 93 -8.88 -15.34 4.55
CA TYR A 93 -10.06 -16.12 4.25
C TYR A 93 -11.21 -15.20 3.86
N PHE A 94 -11.82 -15.48 2.70
CA PHE A 94 -13.06 -14.85 2.29
C PHE A 94 -14.19 -15.89 2.39
N PRO A 95 -14.96 -15.90 3.50
CA PRO A 95 -16.01 -16.89 3.69
C PRO A 95 -17.16 -16.67 2.71
N LEU A 96 -17.62 -17.75 2.09
CA LEU A 96 -18.78 -17.74 1.19
C LEU A 96 -19.92 -18.54 1.81
N TYR A 97 -20.98 -17.84 2.18
CA TYR A 97 -22.17 -18.43 2.78
C TYR A 97 -23.22 -18.76 1.73
N ARG A 98 -23.94 -19.87 1.91
CA ARG A 98 -25.07 -20.22 1.03
C ARG A 98 -26.17 -19.16 1.18
N GLY A 99 -26.75 -18.75 0.05
CA GLY A 99 -27.82 -17.74 0.02
C GLY A 99 -27.35 -16.30 0.21
N GLN A 100 -26.04 -16.04 0.36
CA GLN A 100 -25.49 -14.69 0.46
C GLN A 100 -24.75 -14.30 -0.83
N TRP A 101 -24.73 -12.99 -1.10
CA TRP A 101 -23.96 -12.42 -2.20
C TRP A 101 -22.53 -12.11 -1.73
N PRO A 102 -21.48 -12.35 -2.55
CA PRO A 102 -21.53 -12.88 -3.92
C PRO A 102 -21.66 -14.41 -3.97
N PRO A 103 -22.40 -14.96 -4.97
CA PRO A 103 -22.46 -16.39 -5.19
C PRO A 103 -21.08 -16.94 -5.57
N ARG A 104 -20.87 -18.24 -5.35
CA ARG A 104 -19.58 -18.91 -5.52
C ARG A 104 -18.89 -18.66 -6.86
N LEU A 105 -19.64 -18.66 -7.96
CA LEU A 105 -19.10 -18.41 -9.30
C LEU A 105 -18.60 -16.97 -9.47
N ALA A 106 -19.37 -15.99 -8.99
CA ALA A 106 -19.00 -14.58 -9.06
C ALA A 106 -17.77 -14.29 -8.19
N ALA A 107 -17.71 -14.86 -6.99
CA ALA A 107 -16.53 -14.76 -6.13
C ALA A 107 -15.28 -15.36 -6.82
N GLY A 108 -15.42 -16.55 -7.44
CA GLY A 108 -14.34 -17.17 -8.20
C GLY A 108 -13.83 -16.29 -9.35
N ALA A 109 -14.74 -15.71 -10.14
CA ALA A 109 -14.38 -14.79 -11.22
C ALA A 109 -13.68 -13.52 -10.70
N LEU A 110 -14.16 -12.96 -9.57
CA LEU A 110 -13.56 -11.80 -8.93
C LEU A 110 -12.12 -12.08 -8.48
N PHE A 111 -11.87 -13.21 -7.80
CA PHE A 111 -10.52 -13.58 -7.36
C PHE A 111 -9.60 -13.90 -8.53
N TRP A 112 -10.10 -14.58 -9.56
CA TRP A 112 -9.34 -14.82 -10.79
C TRP A 112 -8.90 -13.50 -11.44
N LEU A 113 -9.80 -12.52 -11.52
CA LEU A 113 -9.49 -11.20 -12.09
C LEU A 113 -8.50 -10.44 -11.22
N TYR A 114 -8.66 -10.49 -9.90
CA TYR A 114 -7.76 -9.84 -8.95
C TYR A 114 -6.32 -10.37 -9.09
N ASP A 115 -6.16 -11.68 -9.17
CA ASP A 115 -4.88 -12.35 -9.41
C ASP A 115 -4.27 -11.97 -10.77
N ARG A 116 -5.10 -11.96 -11.82
CA ARG A 116 -4.68 -11.54 -13.16
C ARG A 116 -4.14 -10.10 -13.16
N LEU A 117 -4.80 -9.18 -12.45
CA LEU A 117 -4.34 -7.79 -12.32
C LEU A 117 -3.07 -7.66 -11.47
N ALA A 118 -2.87 -8.55 -10.50
CA ALA A 118 -1.67 -8.60 -9.68
C ALA A 118 -0.46 -9.22 -10.42
N GLY A 119 -0.70 -9.93 -11.53
CA GLY A 119 0.33 -10.66 -12.26
C GLY A 119 0.84 -11.91 -11.53
N ILE A 120 0.08 -12.39 -10.54
CA ILE A 120 0.41 -13.58 -9.72
C ILE A 120 -0.81 -14.50 -9.63
N ARG A 121 -0.61 -15.75 -9.19
CA ARG A 121 -1.70 -16.63 -8.75
C ARG A 121 -1.54 -16.89 -7.27
N ASP A 122 -2.46 -16.36 -6.46
CA ASP A 122 -2.36 -16.39 -4.99
C ASP A 122 -3.66 -16.92 -4.35
N HIS A 123 -4.81 -16.85 -5.05
CA HIS A 123 -6.05 -17.37 -4.49
C HIS A 123 -6.07 -18.92 -4.53
N ARG A 124 -6.38 -19.51 -3.38
CA ARG A 124 -6.68 -20.93 -3.24
C ARG A 124 -8.07 -21.09 -2.66
N ARG A 125 -8.80 -22.10 -3.12
CA ARG A 125 -10.04 -22.52 -2.48
C ARG A 125 -9.74 -23.51 -1.37
N VAL A 126 -10.20 -23.21 -0.17
CA VAL A 126 -10.16 -24.12 0.97
C VAL A 126 -11.58 -24.66 1.19
N GLY A 127 -11.71 -25.98 1.35
CA GLY A 127 -12.99 -26.64 1.63
C GLY A 127 -13.33 -26.59 3.12
N ASN A 128 -14.57 -26.93 3.49
CA ASN A 128 -15.01 -26.93 4.90
C ASN A 128 -14.41 -28.08 5.76
N ALA A 129 -13.37 -28.76 5.29
CA ALA A 129 -12.86 -30.01 5.88
C ALA A 129 -11.37 -29.94 6.27
N GLU A 130 -10.84 -28.73 6.44
CA GLU A 130 -9.53 -28.45 7.07
C GLU A 130 -9.76 -27.64 8.34
#